data_AF-A0A968Z0T0-F1
#
_entry.id   AF-A0A968Z0T0-F1
#
_cell.length_a   1.000
_cell.length_b   1.000
_cell.length_c   1.000
_cell.angle_alpha   90.00
_cell.angle_beta   90.00
_cell.angle_gamma   90.00
#
_symmetry.space_group_name_H-M   'P 1'
#
loop_
_entity.id
_entity.type
_entity.pdbx_description
1 polymer ?
#
loop_
_entity_poly.entity_id
_entity_poly.type
_entity_poly.pdbx_seq_one_letter_code
_entity_poly.pdbx_strand_id
1 'polypeptide(L)'
;MKPFPRYDFPVSVRRQALEEDSETAALYENIFDVRLNFKISIMFIPSLYQTVRSSWVPTLPDNVDCISTELEARLITAALSNYIVTPDKELAGTELIIKNDLLQGVKTSIFFYVTPEEFETFTIELSDLAERLFSIHDSRQVSEVNNLDFVKLILSKIITSTHFIKEDLHVLGRAKSINDHFDSAAHEVSDNFQETIQ
;
A
#
# COMPACT_ATOMS: atom_id res chain seq x y z
N MET A 1 11.45 -14.66 0.54
CA MET A 1 12.60 -13.85 1.00
C MET A 1 12.18 -13.04 2.23
N LYS A 2 13.04 -12.92 3.25
CA LYS A 2 12.79 -12.00 4.37
C LYS A 2 13.04 -10.56 3.88
N PRO A 3 12.13 -9.60 4.12
CA PRO A 3 12.36 -8.21 3.74
C PRO A 3 13.52 -7.62 4.54
N PHE A 4 14.43 -6.93 3.86
CA PHE A 4 15.50 -6.15 4.47
C PHE A 4 15.36 -4.70 4.02
N PRO A 5 15.54 -3.71 4.92
CA PRO A 5 15.54 -2.29 4.57
C PRO A 5 16.52 -1.99 3.43
N ARG A 6 16.04 -1.44 2.31
CA ARG A 6 16.89 -1.04 1.18
C ARG A 6 16.24 0.05 0.35
N TYR A 7 17.05 1.01 -0.10
CA TYR A 7 16.54 2.16 -0.86
C TYR A 7 16.05 1.75 -2.26
N ASP A 8 16.79 0.85 -2.90
CA ASP A 8 16.42 0.19 -4.15
C ASP A 8 15.77 -1.15 -3.83
N PHE A 9 14.46 -1.11 -3.59
CA PHE A 9 13.65 -2.24 -3.15
C PHE A 9 12.94 -2.90 -4.34
N PRO A 10 12.56 -4.18 -4.22
CA PRO A 10 11.87 -4.90 -5.27
C PRO A 10 10.41 -4.44 -5.30
N VAL A 11 9.87 -4.38 -6.51
CA VAL A 11 8.47 -4.12 -6.81
C VAL A 11 7.96 -5.36 -7.54
N SER A 12 6.85 -5.91 -7.04
CA SER A 12 6.11 -6.97 -7.73
C SER A 12 4.67 -6.54 -7.90
N VAL A 13 4.08 -6.87 -9.04
CA VAL A 13 2.67 -6.56 -9.36
C VAL A 13 1.92 -7.87 -9.56
N ARG A 14 0.72 -7.96 -8.99
CA ARG A 14 -0.17 -9.10 -9.17
C ARG A 14 -1.57 -8.63 -9.53
N ARG A 15 -2.26 -9.41 -10.36
CA ARG A 15 -3.69 -9.25 -10.62
C ARG A 15 -4.46 -9.96 -9.52
N GLN A 16 -5.35 -9.25 -8.82
CA GLN A 16 -6.13 -9.84 -7.73
C GLN A 16 -6.95 -11.04 -8.22
N ALA A 17 -7.55 -10.94 -9.41
CA ALA A 17 -8.31 -12.01 -10.04
C ALA A 17 -7.58 -13.37 -10.15
N LEU A 18 -6.24 -13.40 -10.11
CA LEU A 18 -5.46 -14.65 -10.16
C LEU A 18 -5.28 -15.32 -8.79
N GLU A 19 -5.59 -14.62 -7.70
CA GLU A 19 -5.53 -15.13 -6.33
C GLU A 19 -6.91 -15.62 -5.84
N GLU A 20 -7.96 -15.38 -6.63
CA GLU A 20 -9.34 -15.70 -6.32
C GLU A 20 -9.80 -16.98 -7.03
N ASP A 21 -10.86 -17.60 -6.52
CA ASP A 21 -11.48 -18.76 -7.17
C ASP A 21 -12.02 -18.40 -8.57
N SER A 22 -11.98 -19.36 -9.49
CA SER A 22 -12.37 -19.13 -10.88
C SER A 22 -13.81 -18.59 -11.06
N GLU A 23 -14.69 -18.87 -10.11
CA GLU A 23 -16.09 -18.42 -10.12
C GLU A 23 -16.24 -16.92 -9.80
N THR A 24 -15.35 -16.36 -8.98
CA THR A 24 -15.40 -14.97 -8.50
C THR A 24 -14.30 -14.10 -9.10
N ALA A 25 -13.27 -14.68 -9.70
CA ALA A 25 -12.12 -14.00 -10.30
C ALA A 25 -12.51 -12.82 -11.22
N ALA A 26 -13.57 -12.97 -12.02
CA ALA A 26 -14.06 -11.91 -12.91
C ALA A 26 -14.52 -10.65 -12.16
N LEU A 27 -15.00 -10.77 -10.91
CA LEU A 27 -15.43 -9.62 -10.10
C LEU A 27 -14.24 -8.75 -9.63
N TYR A 28 -13.03 -9.31 -9.67
CA TYR A 28 -11.79 -8.66 -9.28
C TYR A 28 -10.96 -8.18 -10.47
N GLU A 29 -11.58 -8.09 -11.65
CA GLU A 29 -10.90 -7.60 -12.85
C GLU A 29 -10.38 -6.17 -12.63
N ASN A 30 -9.18 -5.91 -13.16
CA ASN A 30 -8.49 -4.62 -13.07
C ASN A 30 -8.17 -4.15 -11.63
N ILE A 31 -8.22 -5.04 -10.64
CA ILE A 31 -7.65 -4.81 -9.32
C ILE A 31 -6.22 -5.37 -9.28
N PHE A 32 -5.26 -4.53 -8.87
CA PHE A 32 -3.85 -4.91 -8.80
C PHE A 32 -3.27 -4.70 -7.40
N ASP A 33 -2.48 -5.68 -6.95
CA ASP A 33 -1.66 -5.58 -5.74
C ASP A 33 -0.21 -5.26 -6.15
N VAL A 34 0.23 -4.05 -5.85
CA VAL A 34 1.63 -3.65 -5.99
C VAL A 34 2.32 -3.84 -4.64
N ARG A 35 3.18 -4.86 -4.55
CA ARG A 35 3.98 -5.12 -3.34
C ARG A 35 5.36 -4.50 -3.43
N LEU A 36 5.66 -3.65 -2.46
CA LEU A 36 6.98 -3.06 -2.25
C LEU A 36 7.74 -3.87 -1.18
N ASN A 37 8.96 -4.26 -1.51
CA ASN A 37 9.81 -5.09 -0.63
C ASN A 37 9.11 -6.31 -0.05
N PHE A 38 8.22 -6.93 -0.84
CA PHE A 38 7.44 -8.12 -0.50
C PHE A 38 6.52 -8.01 0.73
N LYS A 39 6.39 -6.82 1.33
CA LYS A 39 5.67 -6.62 2.60
C LYS A 39 4.57 -5.58 2.50
N ILE A 40 4.82 -4.49 1.79
CA ILE A 40 3.91 -3.35 1.75
C ILE A 40 3.05 -3.47 0.51
N SER A 41 1.74 -3.60 0.69
CA SER A 41 0.78 -3.72 -0.41
C SER A 41 0.12 -2.37 -0.68
N ILE A 42 0.13 -1.96 -1.95
CA ILE A 42 -0.62 -0.81 -2.46
C ILE A 42 -1.62 -1.35 -3.48
N MET A 43 -2.90 -1.24 -3.16
CA MET A 43 -3.96 -1.73 -4.04
C MET A 43 -4.39 -0.67 -5.03
N PHE A 44 -4.33 -0.98 -6.31
CA PHE A 44 -4.92 -0.17 -7.37
C PHE A 44 -6.31 -0.72 -7.64
N ILE A 45 -7.33 0.06 -7.30
CA ILE A 45 -8.73 -0.37 -7.33
C ILE A 45 -9.49 0.55 -8.28
N PRO A 46 -10.21 0.00 -9.29
CA PRO A 46 -11.07 0.79 -10.16
C PRO A 46 -12.10 1.59 -9.34
N SER A 47 -12.75 2.57 -9.98
CA SER A 47 -13.62 3.51 -9.28
C SER A 47 -14.61 2.82 -8.33
N LEU A 48 -14.62 3.29 -7.08
CA LEU A 48 -15.55 2.86 -6.03
C LEU A 48 -16.90 3.61 -6.06
N TYR A 49 -17.09 4.47 -7.07
CA TYR A 49 -18.23 5.39 -7.21
C TYR A 49 -18.49 6.25 -5.95
N GLN A 50 -19.60 7.02 -5.95
CA GLN A 50 -19.96 8.00 -4.92
C GLN A 50 -19.92 7.49 -3.46
N THR A 51 -19.93 6.17 -3.24
CA THR A 51 -19.91 5.51 -1.94
C THR A 51 -18.85 6.09 -1.00
N VAL A 52 -17.62 6.28 -1.46
CA VAL A 52 -16.51 6.78 -0.61
C VAL A 52 -16.64 8.27 -0.29
N ARG A 53 -17.16 9.08 -1.22
CA ARG A 53 -17.29 10.54 -1.05
C ARG A 53 -18.24 10.91 0.09
N SER A 54 -19.21 10.06 0.40
CA SER A 54 -20.33 10.38 1.29
C SER A 54 -20.19 9.91 2.75
N SER A 55 -18.97 9.66 3.24
CA SER A 55 -18.69 9.06 4.56
C SER A 55 -18.83 7.54 4.57
N TRP A 56 -18.12 6.86 3.66
CA TRP A 56 -18.06 5.40 3.69
C TRP A 56 -17.49 4.92 5.02
N VAL A 57 -18.30 4.15 5.74
CA VAL A 57 -17.86 3.33 6.87
C VAL A 57 -17.61 1.95 6.29
N PRO A 58 -16.36 1.48 6.21
CA PRO A 58 -16.07 0.15 5.72
C PRO A 58 -16.86 -0.87 6.55
N THR A 59 -17.69 -1.67 5.89
CA THR A 59 -18.41 -2.81 6.46
C THR A 59 -18.00 -4.05 5.70
N LEU A 60 -17.53 -5.08 6.40
CA LEU A 60 -17.36 -6.39 5.78
C LEU A 60 -18.71 -7.09 5.74
N PRO A 61 -19.07 -7.76 4.64
CA PRO A 61 -20.23 -8.64 4.64
C PRO A 61 -20.02 -9.78 5.66
N ASP A 62 -21.12 -10.34 6.16
CA ASP A 62 -21.08 -11.48 7.08
C ASP A 62 -20.34 -12.68 6.48
N ASN A 63 -20.32 -12.78 5.15
CA ASN A 63 -19.57 -13.78 4.41
C ASN A 63 -18.73 -13.12 3.30
N VAL A 64 -17.43 -12.96 3.57
CA VAL A 64 -16.44 -12.45 2.60
C VAL A 64 -16.14 -13.43 1.47
N ASP A 65 -16.53 -14.70 1.61
CA ASP A 65 -16.36 -15.73 0.58
C ASP A 65 -17.52 -15.73 -0.45
N CYS A 66 -18.58 -14.94 -0.22
CA CYS A 66 -19.77 -14.88 -1.08
C CYS A 66 -19.90 -13.50 -1.77
N ILE A 67 -18.89 -13.14 -2.56
CA ILE A 67 -18.89 -11.89 -3.31
C ILE A 67 -19.70 -12.07 -4.59
N SER A 68 -20.65 -11.17 -4.84
CA SER A 68 -21.63 -11.31 -5.93
C SER A 68 -21.53 -10.21 -6.99
N THR A 69 -20.86 -9.09 -6.67
CA THR A 69 -20.71 -7.95 -7.58
C THR A 69 -19.29 -7.41 -7.60
N GLU A 70 -18.91 -6.77 -8.71
CA GLU A 70 -17.63 -6.05 -8.81
C GLU A 70 -17.49 -4.95 -7.76
N LEU A 71 -18.60 -4.25 -7.45
CA LEU A 71 -18.58 -3.19 -6.45
C LEU A 71 -18.28 -3.75 -5.06
N GLU A 72 -18.88 -4.88 -4.68
CA GLU A 72 -18.56 -5.57 -3.42
C GLU A 72 -17.09 -5.98 -3.38
N ALA A 73 -16.57 -6.59 -4.45
CA ALA A 73 -15.16 -6.99 -4.54
C ALA A 73 -14.22 -5.80 -4.30
N ARG A 74 -14.49 -4.66 -4.97
CA ARG A 74 -13.69 -3.43 -4.82
C ARG A 74 -13.80 -2.85 -3.40
N LEU A 75 -15.00 -2.81 -2.81
CA LEU A 75 -15.22 -2.28 -1.44
C LEU A 75 -14.54 -3.15 -0.38
N ILE A 76 -14.62 -4.49 -0.50
CA ILE A 76 -13.95 -5.42 0.40
C ILE A 76 -12.43 -5.27 0.26
N THR A 77 -11.93 -5.22 -0.96
CA THR A 77 -10.50 -4.98 -1.23
C THR A 77 -10.04 -3.68 -0.57
N ALA A 78 -10.80 -2.60 -0.75
CA ALA A 78 -10.49 -1.30 -0.14
C ALA A 78 -10.52 -1.36 1.40
N ALA A 79 -11.51 -2.04 1.98
CA ALA A 79 -11.65 -2.19 3.44
C ALA A 79 -10.46 -2.96 4.05
N LEU A 80 -9.94 -3.93 3.31
CA LEU A 80 -8.82 -4.78 3.71
C LEU A 80 -7.44 -4.21 3.35
N SER A 81 -7.35 -3.00 2.81
CA SER A 81 -6.09 -2.41 2.35
C SER A 81 -5.62 -1.24 3.21
N ASN A 82 -4.31 -1.06 3.33
CA ASN A 82 -3.72 0.10 4.03
C ASN A 82 -3.53 1.28 3.07
N TYR A 83 -3.09 1.02 1.84
CA TYR A 83 -2.81 2.04 0.83
C TYR A 83 -3.58 1.69 -0.44
N ILE A 84 -4.35 2.65 -0.93
CA ILE A 84 -5.28 2.44 -2.04
C ILE A 84 -5.09 3.56 -3.05
N VAL A 85 -4.95 3.22 -4.32
CA VAL A 85 -5.00 4.15 -5.44
C VAL A 85 -6.31 3.92 -6.17
N THR A 86 -7.10 4.97 -6.37
CA THR A 86 -8.40 4.85 -7.05
C THR A 86 -8.73 6.10 -7.86
N PRO A 87 -9.38 5.99 -9.03
CA PRO A 87 -9.69 7.14 -9.86
C PRO A 87 -10.88 7.92 -9.30
N ASP A 88 -10.70 9.22 -9.15
CA ASP A 88 -11.75 10.18 -8.85
C ASP A 88 -11.37 11.56 -9.42
N LYS A 89 -12.13 12.04 -10.42
CA LYS A 89 -11.81 13.29 -11.11
C LYS A 89 -11.84 14.53 -10.21
N GLU A 90 -12.71 14.57 -9.21
CA GLU A 90 -12.88 15.75 -8.35
C GLU A 90 -11.89 15.75 -7.19
N LEU A 91 -11.50 14.56 -6.72
CA LEU A 91 -10.56 14.38 -5.62
C LEU A 91 -9.12 14.14 -6.08
N ALA A 92 -8.87 14.07 -7.39
CA ALA A 92 -7.54 13.79 -7.95
C ALA A 92 -6.45 14.68 -7.33
N GLY A 93 -5.37 14.04 -6.88
CA GLY A 93 -4.25 14.70 -6.20
C GLY A 93 -4.44 14.88 -4.69
N THR A 94 -5.56 14.46 -4.12
CA THR A 94 -5.81 14.51 -2.67
C THR A 94 -5.68 13.13 -2.01
N GLU A 95 -5.62 13.15 -0.68
CA GLU A 95 -5.59 11.96 0.17
C GLU A 95 -6.82 11.93 1.09
N LEU A 96 -7.41 10.76 1.31
CA LEU A 96 -8.45 10.54 2.31
C LEU A 96 -8.03 9.43 3.27
N ILE A 97 -8.16 9.70 4.57
CA ILE A 97 -7.81 8.75 5.63
C ILE A 97 -9.09 8.22 6.25
N ILE A 98 -9.25 6.91 6.21
CA ILE A 98 -10.38 6.21 6.81
C ILE A 98 -9.85 5.35 7.95
N LYS A 99 -10.35 5.58 9.16
CA LYS A 99 -10.11 4.71 10.30
C LYS A 99 -11.29 3.76 10.44
N ASN A 100 -11.02 2.47 10.51
CA ASN A 100 -12.05 1.45 10.71
C ASN A 100 -11.58 0.42 11.74
N ASP A 101 -12.51 -0.24 12.41
CA ASP A 101 -12.27 -1.24 13.45
C ASP A 101 -12.71 -2.65 13.01
N LEU A 102 -12.78 -2.87 11.70
CA LEU A 102 -13.32 -4.08 11.07
C LEU A 102 -12.65 -5.38 11.52
N LEU A 103 -11.37 -5.35 11.88
CA LEU A 103 -10.58 -6.50 12.29
C LEU A 103 -9.92 -6.19 13.64
N GLN A 104 -10.36 -6.84 14.73
CA GLN A 104 -9.85 -6.74 16.12
C GLN A 104 -8.66 -5.76 16.33
N GLY A 105 -8.91 -4.46 16.16
CA GLY A 105 -7.86 -3.45 16.00
C GLY A 105 -8.28 -2.29 15.09
N VAL A 106 -7.83 -1.08 15.41
CA VAL A 106 -8.08 0.09 14.56
C VAL A 106 -7.11 0.07 13.40
N LYS A 107 -7.64 -0.17 12.19
CA LYS A 107 -6.90 -0.09 10.94
C LYS A 107 -7.09 1.30 10.32
N THR A 108 -6.02 1.82 9.72
CA THR A 108 -6.05 3.06 8.96
C THR A 108 -5.83 2.74 7.49
N SER A 109 -6.80 3.07 6.65
CA SER A 109 -6.72 2.99 5.20
C SER A 109 -6.52 4.39 4.63
N ILE A 110 -5.62 4.52 3.66
CA ILE A 110 -5.28 5.79 3.02
C ILE A 110 -5.58 5.66 1.53
N PHE A 111 -6.47 6.51 1.05
CA PHE A 111 -6.85 6.63 -0.34
C PHE A 111 -6.05 7.73 -1.00
N PHE A 112 -5.41 7.41 -2.10
CA PHE A 112 -4.74 8.33 -3.01
C PHE A 112 -5.58 8.44 -4.27
N TYR A 113 -6.19 9.62 -4.47
CA TYR A 113 -7.03 9.84 -5.63
C TYR A 113 -6.21 10.33 -6.81
N VAL A 114 -6.48 9.75 -7.97
CA VAL A 114 -5.83 10.08 -9.25
C VAL A 114 -6.91 10.39 -10.28
N THR A 115 -6.54 11.03 -11.40
CA THR A 115 -7.53 11.21 -12.46
C THR A 115 -7.88 9.87 -13.11
N PRO A 116 -9.06 9.71 -13.72
CA PRO A 116 -9.39 8.51 -14.50
C PRO A 116 -8.36 8.20 -15.58
N GLU A 117 -7.80 9.21 -16.23
CA GLU A 117 -6.80 9.07 -17.30
C GLU A 117 -5.44 8.60 -16.76
N GLU A 118 -5.02 9.11 -15.60
CA GLU A 118 -3.85 8.59 -14.88
C GLU A 118 -4.06 7.12 -14.52
N PHE A 119 -5.23 6.76 -13.99
CA PHE A 119 -5.52 5.39 -13.58
C PHE A 119 -5.59 4.41 -14.76
N GLU A 120 -6.12 4.84 -15.91
CA GLU A 120 -6.09 4.06 -17.15
C GLU A 120 -4.66 3.77 -17.59
N THR A 121 -3.80 4.80 -17.55
CA THR A 121 -2.35 4.64 -17.83
C THR A 121 -1.72 3.63 -16.87
N PHE A 122 -1.98 3.75 -15.57
CA PHE A 122 -1.43 2.82 -14.58
C PHE A 122 -1.94 1.40 -14.80
N THR A 123 -3.21 1.22 -15.17
CA THR A 123 -3.79 -0.10 -15.43
C THR A 123 -3.05 -0.82 -16.56
N ILE A 124 -2.71 -0.11 -17.64
CA ILE A 124 -1.91 -0.65 -18.75
C ILE A 124 -0.50 -1.02 -18.26
N GLU A 125 0.19 -0.11 -17.57
CA GLU A 125 1.55 -0.37 -17.06
C GLU A 125 1.60 -1.55 -16.08
N LEU A 126 0.62 -1.63 -15.18
CA LEU A 126 0.48 -2.69 -14.19
C LEU A 126 0.18 -4.03 -14.86
N SER A 127 -0.69 -4.03 -15.86
CA SER A 127 -1.00 -5.20 -16.68
C SER A 127 0.24 -5.73 -17.39
N ASP A 128 0.97 -4.85 -18.08
CA ASP A 128 2.19 -5.16 -18.82
C ASP A 128 3.29 -5.69 -17.89
N LEU A 129 3.47 -5.06 -16.73
CA LEU A 129 4.48 -5.51 -15.76
C LEU A 129 4.09 -6.85 -15.14
N ALA A 130 2.82 -7.05 -14.79
CA ALA A 130 2.34 -8.34 -14.27
C ALA A 130 2.57 -9.48 -15.27
N GLU A 131 2.37 -9.26 -16.57
CA GLU A 131 2.63 -10.28 -17.60
C GLU A 131 4.12 -10.63 -17.74
N ARG A 132 5.01 -9.66 -17.51
CA ARG A 132 6.47 -9.89 -17.53
C ARG A 132 6.99 -10.59 -16.27
N LEU A 133 6.25 -10.54 -15.18
CA LEU A 133 6.54 -11.21 -13.92
C LEU A 133 5.84 -12.58 -13.94
N PHE A 134 6.52 -13.59 -14.48
CA PHE A 134 5.94 -14.91 -14.73
C PHE A 134 5.58 -15.69 -13.47
N SER A 135 6.18 -15.37 -12.32
CA SER A 135 5.93 -16.00 -11.03
C SER A 135 5.43 -15.01 -9.98
N ILE A 136 4.62 -15.49 -9.03
CA ILE A 136 4.20 -14.74 -7.84
C ILE A 136 5.38 -14.24 -6.99
N HIS A 137 6.56 -14.83 -7.16
CA HIS A 137 7.78 -14.42 -6.46
C HIS A 137 8.69 -13.51 -7.29
N ASP A 138 8.33 -13.27 -8.55
CA ASP A 138 9.12 -12.41 -9.41
C ASP A 138 8.91 -10.94 -9.04
N SER A 139 9.99 -10.19 -9.17
CA SER A 139 10.00 -8.75 -8.92
C SER A 139 11.06 -8.07 -9.79
N ARG A 140 10.98 -6.75 -9.88
CA ARG A 140 12.01 -5.89 -10.46
C ARG A 140 12.45 -4.88 -9.43
N GLN A 141 13.71 -4.44 -9.49
CA GLN A 141 14.15 -3.38 -8.61
C GLN A 141 13.44 -2.07 -8.98
N VAL A 142 13.14 -1.25 -7.99
CA VAL A 142 12.45 0.03 -8.24
C VAL A 142 13.26 0.92 -9.18
N SER A 143 14.60 0.85 -9.15
CA SER A 143 15.49 1.52 -10.11
C SER A 143 15.30 1.07 -11.56
N GLU A 144 14.88 -0.17 -11.80
CA GLU A 144 14.65 -0.75 -13.13
C GLU A 144 13.29 -0.36 -13.73
N VAL A 145 12.33 0.00 -12.88
CA VAL A 145 10.94 0.31 -13.28
C VAL A 145 10.53 1.76 -12.94
N ASN A 146 11.48 2.61 -12.55
CA ASN A 146 11.21 4.01 -12.18
C ASN A 146 10.70 4.89 -13.34
N ASN A 147 10.77 4.38 -14.57
CA ASN A 147 10.27 5.04 -15.75
C ASN A 147 8.75 4.91 -15.91
N LEU A 148 8.11 3.97 -15.20
CA LEU A 148 6.66 3.76 -15.21
C LEU A 148 5.95 4.81 -14.33
N ASP A 149 4.83 5.32 -14.80
CA ASP A 149 4.12 6.42 -14.16
C ASP A 149 3.48 6.01 -12.82
N PHE A 150 2.97 4.77 -12.69
CA PHE A 150 2.48 4.29 -11.39
C PHE A 150 3.62 4.21 -10.34
N VAL A 151 4.84 3.87 -10.77
CA VAL A 151 6.01 3.83 -9.88
C VAL A 151 6.42 5.24 -9.47
N LYS A 152 6.39 6.20 -10.40
CA LYS A 152 6.63 7.62 -10.07
C LYS A 152 5.60 8.15 -9.08
N LEU A 153 4.31 7.79 -9.23
CA LEU A 153 3.27 8.13 -8.26
C LEU A 153 3.61 7.59 -6.87
N ILE A 154 3.95 6.30 -6.78
CA ILE A 154 4.31 5.65 -5.52
C ILE A 154 5.48 6.40 -4.84
N LEU A 155 6.55 6.67 -5.61
CA LEU A 155 7.77 7.28 -5.09
C LEU A 155 7.60 8.76 -4.69
N SER A 156 6.76 9.50 -5.42
CA SER A 156 6.65 10.97 -5.24
C SER A 156 5.51 11.39 -4.32
N LYS A 157 4.43 10.60 -4.24
CA LYS A 157 3.23 10.94 -3.44
C LYS A 157 2.94 9.94 -2.32
N ILE A 158 3.00 8.63 -2.60
CA ILE A 158 2.53 7.64 -1.63
C ILE A 158 3.53 7.46 -0.49
N ILE A 159 4.78 7.12 -0.78
CA ILE A 159 5.81 6.91 0.26
C ILE A 159 6.25 8.19 0.97
N THR A 160 5.91 9.35 0.39
CA THR A 160 6.21 10.68 0.93
C THR A 160 5.02 11.25 1.72
N SER A 161 3.86 10.60 1.68
CA SER A 161 2.69 11.01 2.47
C SER A 161 3.02 11.01 3.95
N THR A 162 2.59 12.06 4.64
CA THR A 162 2.73 12.17 6.10
C THR A 162 1.91 11.13 6.87
N HIS A 163 0.96 10.48 6.19
CA HIS A 163 0.11 9.44 6.74
C HIS A 163 0.66 8.03 6.49
N PHE A 164 1.71 7.89 5.66
CA PHE A 164 2.34 6.60 5.41
C PHE A 164 2.94 6.02 6.71
N ILE A 165 2.74 4.73 6.94
CA ILE A 165 3.12 4.07 8.19
C ILE A 165 4.65 4.08 8.34
N LYS A 166 5.14 4.54 9.49
CA LYS A 166 6.60 4.72 9.72
C LYS A 166 7.36 3.40 9.64
N GLU A 167 6.76 2.32 10.14
CA GLU A 167 7.30 0.96 10.08
C GLU A 167 7.49 0.50 8.63
N ASP A 168 6.59 0.91 7.73
CA ASP A 168 6.69 0.60 6.30
C ASP A 168 7.81 1.43 5.65
N LEU A 169 7.97 2.71 6.02
CA LEU A 169 9.14 3.50 5.57
C LEU A 169 10.47 2.87 5.97
N HIS A 170 10.54 2.30 7.18
CA HIS A 170 11.73 1.59 7.63
C HIS A 170 12.01 0.36 6.75
N VAL A 171 10.98 -0.42 6.43
CA VAL A 171 11.09 -1.58 5.51
C VAL A 171 11.58 -1.16 4.12
N LEU A 172 11.29 0.06 3.67
CA LEU A 172 11.77 0.62 2.41
C LEU A 172 13.15 1.32 2.51
N GLY A 173 13.82 1.24 3.66
CA GLY A 173 15.08 1.95 3.90
C GLY A 173 14.94 3.47 3.78
N ARG A 174 13.73 4.01 4.01
CA ARG A 174 13.40 5.44 3.95
C ARG A 174 13.32 6.10 5.32
N ALA A 175 13.36 5.31 6.40
CA ALA A 175 13.43 5.79 7.78
C ALA A 175 14.53 5.08 8.57
N LYS A 176 15.13 5.80 9.54
CA LYS A 176 16.10 5.24 10.49
C LYS A 176 15.46 4.10 11.31
N SER A 177 16.28 3.20 11.83
CA SER A 177 15.76 2.10 12.66
C SER A 177 15.11 2.67 13.91
N ILE A 178 13.94 2.16 14.28
CA ILE A 178 13.25 2.54 15.53
C ILE A 178 14.14 2.22 16.75
N ASN A 179 15.07 1.27 16.61
CA ASN A 179 16.03 0.91 17.65
C ASN A 179 17.22 1.90 17.77
N ASP A 180 17.43 2.81 16.82
CA ASP A 180 18.54 3.78 16.88
C ASP A 180 18.32 4.86 17.97
N HIS A 181 17.13 4.92 18.59
CA HIS A 181 16.85 5.81 19.72
C HIS A 181 17.15 5.20 21.10
N PHE A 182 17.37 3.89 21.21
CA PHE A 182 17.71 3.27 22.50
C PHE A 182 19.22 3.20 22.76
N ASP A 183 20.06 3.20 21.73
CA ASP A 183 21.52 3.21 21.90
C ASP A 183 22.10 4.59 22.22
N SER A 184 21.39 5.70 21.91
CA SER A 184 21.87 7.05 22.24
C SER A 184 21.68 7.41 23.71
N ALA A 185 20.70 6.81 24.40
CA ALA A 185 20.47 7.06 25.84
C ALA A 185 21.42 6.25 26.74
N ALA A 186 22.02 5.16 26.22
CA ALA A 186 22.96 4.35 26.98
C ALA A 186 24.38 4.94 27.07
N HIS A 187 24.73 5.92 26.22
CA HIS A 187 26.02 6.63 26.28
C HIS A 187 25.98 7.93 27.10
N GLU A 188 24.81 8.51 27.39
CA GLU A 188 24.72 9.72 28.22
C GLU A 188 24.63 9.43 29.73
N VAL A 189 24.42 8.17 30.14
CA VAL A 189 24.32 7.80 31.57
C VAL A 189 25.69 7.38 32.16
N SER A 190 26.69 7.08 31.32
CA SER A 190 28.02 6.67 31.81
C SER A 190 28.94 7.84 32.21
N ASP A 191 28.67 9.07 31.76
CA ASP A 191 29.55 10.22 32.03
C ASP A 191 29.14 11.03 33.28
N ASN A 192 27.95 10.79 33.86
CA ASN A 192 27.46 11.54 35.02
C ASN A 192 27.69 10.87 36.39
N PHE A 193 28.51 9.82 36.47
CA PHE A 193 28.72 9.05 37.71
C PHE A 193 30.15 9.13 38.30
N GLN A 194 30.96 10.14 37.91
CA GLN A 194 32.31 10.33 38.47
C GLN A 194 32.49 11.56 39.39
N GLU A 195 31.48 12.40 39.59
CA GLU A 195 31.57 13.49 40.56
C GLU A 195 30.54 13.30 41.66
N THR A 196 30.98 12.81 42.83
CA THR A 196 30.56 13.22 44.20
C THR A 196 30.92 12.12 45.20
N ILE A 197 32.20 11.99 45.56
CA ILE A 197 32.63 11.54 46.91
C ILE A 197 33.91 12.30 47.27
N GLN A 198 33.77 13.43 47.97
CA GLN A 198 34.75 13.97 48.92
C GLN A 198 34.01 14.47 50.15
#